data_AF-A0A2R6HGP5-F1
#
_entry.id   AF-A0A2R6HGP5-F1
#
_cell.length_a   1.000
_cell.length_b   1.000
_cell.length_c   1.000
_cell.angle_alpha   90.00
_cell.angle_beta   90.00
_cell.angle_gamma   90.00
#
_symmetry.space_group_name_H-M   'P 1'
#
loop_
_entity.id
_entity.type
_entity.pdbx_description
1 polymer ?
#
loop_
_entity_poly.entity_id
_entity_poly.type
_entity_poly.pdbx_seq_one_letter_code
_entity_poly.pdbx_strand_id
1 'polypeptide(L)'
;MPSPLDRFLGDSAGNADLDARKREAAENLRALVSPDPYGIDDCDVTEVVVVNEGPEGEPIVVPVARFSLGAEKESPDYDVVWELAFEGVRAMYPAFEDVFVRHYDVQFAFGGSGLFDAESCRRMSVSRDIADRVVTEVGWRVADFKSAMLDGHDIDDEVAPVAWGQCTDYTQGPYGRGAGAGTGGTF
;
A
#
# COMPACT_ATOMS: atom_id res chain seq x y z
N MET A 1 -22.20 -25.88 17.76
CA MET A 1 -22.38 -25.02 16.58
C MET A 1 -21.55 -23.78 16.81
N PRO A 2 -20.55 -23.48 15.97
CA PRO A 2 -19.75 -22.27 16.11
C PRO A 2 -20.64 -21.03 15.94
N SER A 3 -20.28 -19.94 16.61
CA SER A 3 -21.07 -18.72 16.64
C SER A 3 -20.93 -17.93 15.33
N PRO A 4 -21.86 -17.03 14.99
CA PRO A 4 -21.72 -16.15 13.82
C PRO A 4 -20.47 -15.26 13.86
N LEU A 5 -19.92 -15.03 15.05
CA LEU A 5 -18.67 -14.28 15.26
C LEU A 5 -17.43 -15.12 14.90
N ASP A 6 -17.48 -16.45 15.05
CA ASP A 6 -16.42 -17.37 14.59
C ASP A 6 -16.36 -17.47 13.06
N ARG A 7 -17.39 -16.98 12.34
CA ARG A 7 -17.37 -16.84 10.87
C ARG A 7 -16.84 -15.48 10.41
N PHE A 8 -16.80 -14.50 11.31
CA PHE A 8 -16.32 -13.15 11.04
C PHE A 8 -14.81 -13.01 11.28
N LEU A 9 -14.25 -13.90 12.09
CA LEU A 9 -12.82 -14.10 12.30
C LEU A 9 -12.41 -15.33 11.47
N GLY A 10 -11.93 -15.11 10.25
CA GLY A 10 -11.78 -16.13 9.21
C GLY A 10 -11.12 -17.44 9.66
N ASP A 11 -11.91 -18.52 9.64
CA ASP A 11 -11.41 -19.88 9.43
C ASP A 11 -11.36 -20.15 7.92
N SER A 12 -10.56 -19.35 7.21
CA SER A 12 -10.17 -19.62 5.82
C SER A 12 -8.89 -20.45 5.89
N ALA A 13 -8.99 -21.72 5.52
CA ALA A 13 -7.85 -22.62 5.41
C ALA A 13 -6.78 -22.00 4.50
N GLY A 14 -5.64 -21.60 5.08
CA GLY A 14 -4.56 -20.85 4.41
C GLY A 14 -4.19 -19.52 5.06
N ASN A 15 -4.59 -19.28 6.31
CA ASN A 15 -4.52 -18.00 7.03
C ASN A 15 -3.09 -17.48 7.25
N ALA A 16 -2.50 -16.82 6.24
CA ALA A 16 -1.36 -15.95 6.46
C ALA A 16 -1.78 -14.87 7.46
N ASP A 17 -1.09 -14.79 8.61
CA ASP A 17 -1.34 -13.78 9.63
C ASP A 17 -0.95 -12.39 9.06
N LEU A 18 -1.90 -11.75 8.36
CA LEU A 18 -1.70 -10.48 7.68
C LEU A 18 -1.35 -9.36 8.67
N ASP A 19 -1.84 -9.44 9.91
CA ASP A 19 -1.48 -8.50 10.98
C ASP A 19 -0.02 -8.69 11.40
N ALA A 20 0.48 -9.92 11.45
CA ALA A 20 1.90 -10.18 11.66
C ALA A 20 2.75 -9.68 10.50
N ARG A 21 2.36 -9.96 9.25
CA ARG A 21 3.10 -9.47 8.07
C ARG A 21 3.12 -7.93 8.00
N LYS A 22 2.00 -7.27 8.33
CA LYS A 22 1.93 -5.81 8.45
C LYS A 22 2.90 -5.27 9.49
N ARG A 23 2.93 -5.87 10.69
CA ARG A 23 3.86 -5.46 11.77
C ARG A 23 5.32 -5.65 11.36
N GLU A 24 5.65 -6.78 10.74
CA GLU A 24 6.99 -7.04 10.22
C GLU A 24 7.40 -6.02 9.15
N ALA A 25 6.51 -5.73 8.20
CA ALA A 25 6.75 -4.71 7.18
C ALA A 25 6.96 -3.31 7.77
N ALA A 26 6.17 -2.95 8.80
CA ALA A 26 6.33 -1.70 9.54
C ALA A 26 7.67 -1.63 10.28
N GLU A 27 8.10 -2.73 10.92
CA GLU A 27 9.41 -2.81 11.57
C GLU A 27 10.56 -2.67 10.56
N ASN A 28 10.46 -3.35 9.41
CA ASN A 28 11.41 -3.21 8.30
C ASN A 28 11.48 -1.76 7.79
N LEU A 29 10.33 -1.11 7.64
CA LEU A 29 10.26 0.27 7.16
C LEU A 29 10.98 1.21 8.12
N ARG A 30 10.72 1.09 9.42
CA ARG A 30 11.38 1.90 10.46
C ARG A 30 12.89 1.62 10.57
N ALA A 31 13.34 0.43 10.17
CA ALA A 31 14.76 0.10 10.12
C ALA A 31 15.47 0.73 8.90
N LEU A 32 14.76 0.94 7.78
CA LEU A 32 15.29 1.51 6.54
C LEU A 32 15.13 3.03 6.45
N VAL A 33 14.03 3.56 6.95
CA VAL A 33 13.66 4.98 6.85
C VAL A 33 13.60 5.59 8.24
N SER A 34 14.48 6.56 8.47
CA SER A 34 14.34 7.52 9.56
C SER A 34 13.65 8.78 9.02
N PRO A 35 12.65 9.36 9.70
CA PRO A 35 11.95 10.55 9.21
C PRO A 35 12.83 11.80 9.02
N ASP A 36 13.71 12.10 9.99
CA ASP A 36 14.47 13.37 10.02
C ASP A 36 15.33 13.62 8.76
N PRO A 37 16.12 12.65 8.24
CA PRO A 37 16.92 12.85 7.02
C PRO A 37 16.11 13.21 5.77
N TYR A 38 14.87 12.74 5.67
CA TYR A 38 13.98 13.02 4.53
C TYR A 38 13.08 14.25 4.78
N GLY A 39 13.12 14.82 5.99
CA GLY A 39 12.25 15.93 6.38
C GLY A 39 10.77 15.58 6.26
N ILE A 40 10.40 14.36 6.66
CA ILE A 40 9.01 13.87 6.72
C ILE A 40 8.56 13.80 8.17
N ASP A 41 7.25 13.91 8.41
CA ASP A 41 6.67 13.87 9.75
C ASP A 41 6.62 12.44 10.31
N ASP A 42 6.23 11.48 9.47
CA ASP A 42 6.02 10.09 9.87
C ASP A 42 6.03 9.13 8.68
N CYS A 43 6.27 7.84 8.95
CA CYS A 43 6.13 6.76 7.99
C CYS A 43 5.71 5.44 8.66
N ASP A 44 4.74 4.75 8.06
CA ASP A 44 4.33 3.43 8.55
C ASP A 44 3.74 2.55 7.44
N VAL A 45 3.62 1.25 7.69
CA VAL A 45 2.78 0.36 6.88
C VAL A 45 1.38 0.38 7.48
N THR A 46 0.49 1.16 6.88
CA THR A 46 -0.80 1.51 7.48
C THR A 46 -1.86 0.43 7.25
N GLU A 47 -1.78 -0.33 6.15
CA GLU A 47 -2.84 -1.26 5.77
C GLU A 47 -2.32 -2.45 4.96
N VAL A 48 -3.05 -3.56 5.06
CA VAL A 48 -2.97 -4.71 4.15
C VAL A 48 -4.38 -5.00 3.70
N VAL A 49 -4.69 -4.64 2.46
CA VAL A 49 -6.04 -4.77 1.89
C VAL A 49 -6.17 -6.14 1.25
N VAL A 50 -7.19 -6.92 1.59
CA VAL A 50 -7.58 -8.10 0.79
C VAL A 50 -8.47 -7.65 -0.35
N VAL A 51 -7.99 -7.76 -1.58
CA VAL A 51 -8.69 -7.25 -2.78
C VAL A 51 -9.39 -8.35 -3.58
N ASN A 52 -9.00 -9.61 -3.41
CA ASN A 52 -9.64 -10.76 -4.03
C ASN A 52 -9.24 -12.07 -3.32
N GLU A 53 -9.82 -13.18 -3.72
CA GLU A 53 -9.45 -14.54 -3.28
C GLU A 53 -9.02 -15.39 -4.48
N GLY A 54 -8.05 -16.27 -4.24
CA GLY A 54 -7.60 -17.28 -5.17
C GLY A 54 -8.61 -18.41 -5.34
N PRO A 55 -8.38 -19.34 -6.28
CA PRO A 55 -9.29 -20.45 -6.54
C PRO A 55 -9.43 -21.41 -5.34
N GLU A 56 -8.44 -21.46 -4.43
CA GLU A 56 -8.49 -22.28 -3.21
C GLU A 56 -8.79 -21.44 -1.96
N GLY A 57 -9.17 -20.16 -2.14
CA GLY A 57 -9.52 -19.23 -1.05
C GLY A 57 -8.34 -18.45 -0.48
N GLU A 58 -7.19 -18.45 -1.15
CA GLU A 58 -6.00 -17.71 -0.70
C GLU A 58 -6.20 -16.20 -0.87
N PRO A 59 -5.83 -15.36 0.11
CA PRO A 59 -6.03 -13.92 -0.01
C PRO A 59 -5.08 -13.33 -1.06
N ILE A 60 -5.64 -12.52 -1.96
CA ILE A 60 -4.89 -11.63 -2.85
C ILE A 60 -4.88 -10.25 -2.19
N VAL A 61 -3.69 -9.74 -1.87
CA VAL A 61 -3.54 -8.55 -1.02
C VAL A 61 -2.84 -7.37 -1.71
N VAL A 62 -3.01 -6.19 -1.13
CA VAL A 62 -2.29 -4.96 -1.43
C VAL A 62 -1.76 -4.38 -0.11
N PRO A 63 -0.47 -4.53 0.20
CA PRO A 63 0.14 -3.82 1.33
C PRO A 63 0.34 -2.34 0.97
N VAL A 64 0.10 -1.47 1.96
CA VAL A 64 0.12 -0.02 1.81
C VAL A 64 1.08 0.61 2.81
N ALA A 65 2.15 1.23 2.30
CA ALA A 65 3.00 2.13 3.06
C ALA A 65 2.51 3.57 2.91
N ARG A 66 2.50 4.35 3.99
CA ARG A 66 2.13 5.77 3.97
C ARG A 66 3.25 6.61 4.57
N PHE A 67 3.60 7.67 3.84
CA PHE A 67 4.56 8.70 4.24
C PHE A 67 3.82 10.03 4.41
N SER A 68 3.95 10.63 5.60
CA SER A 68 3.44 11.97 5.90
C SER A 68 4.56 12.98 5.65
N LEU A 69 4.49 13.73 4.54
CA LEU A 69 5.60 14.56 4.08
C LEU A 69 5.64 15.96 4.71
N GLY A 70 4.65 16.36 5.51
CA GLY A 70 4.53 17.71 6.07
C GLY A 70 3.25 18.41 5.62
N ALA A 71 2.47 18.91 6.57
CA ALA A 71 1.22 19.64 6.31
C ALA A 71 1.46 21.04 5.68
N GLU A 72 2.66 21.58 5.85
CA GLU A 72 3.10 22.85 5.30
C GLU A 72 3.57 22.78 3.84
N LYS A 73 3.80 21.57 3.30
CA LYS A 73 4.27 21.40 1.92
C LYS A 73 3.10 21.42 0.94
N GLU A 74 3.06 22.42 0.07
CA GLU A 74 2.08 22.50 -1.03
C GLU A 74 2.40 21.50 -2.16
N SER A 75 3.67 21.13 -2.32
CA SER A 75 4.14 20.12 -3.27
C SER A 75 5.34 19.36 -2.72
N PRO A 76 5.41 18.04 -2.89
CA PRO A 76 6.53 17.25 -2.39
C PRO A 76 7.77 17.38 -3.28
N ASP A 77 8.94 17.15 -2.69
CA ASP A 77 10.17 16.94 -3.45
C ASP A 77 10.10 15.56 -4.14
N TYR A 78 10.04 15.57 -5.46
CA TYR A 78 9.86 14.35 -6.23
C TYR A 78 11.05 13.39 -6.11
N ASP A 79 12.28 13.88 -5.92
CA ASP A 79 13.42 12.97 -5.76
C ASP A 79 13.34 12.23 -4.44
N VAL A 80 12.92 12.92 -3.36
CA VAL A 80 12.62 12.29 -2.07
C VAL A 80 11.48 11.28 -2.18
N VAL A 81 10.41 11.60 -2.90
CA VAL A 81 9.28 10.68 -3.11
C VAL A 81 9.72 9.37 -3.77
N TRP A 82 10.60 9.44 -4.79
CA TRP A 82 11.12 8.24 -5.44
C TRP A 82 11.97 7.39 -4.50
N GLU A 83 12.80 8.01 -3.66
CA GLU A 83 13.61 7.32 -2.65
C GLU A 83 12.72 6.64 -1.60
N LEU A 84 11.72 7.34 -1.07
CA LEU A 84 10.78 6.80 -0.10
C LEU A 84 9.93 5.66 -0.69
N ALA A 85 9.49 5.77 -1.95
CA ALA A 85 8.79 4.69 -2.63
C ALA A 85 9.67 3.44 -2.77
N PHE A 86 10.93 3.63 -3.17
CA PHE A 86 11.90 2.54 -3.28
C PHE A 86 12.12 1.82 -1.93
N GLU A 87 12.39 2.57 -0.87
CA GLU A 87 12.59 1.99 0.47
C GLU A 87 11.30 1.40 1.05
N GLY A 88 10.15 2.01 0.78
CA GLY A 88 8.83 1.48 1.17
C GLY A 88 8.55 0.11 0.57
N VAL A 89 8.78 -0.07 -0.72
CA VAL A 89 8.64 -1.37 -1.39
C VAL A 89 9.64 -2.38 -0.83
N ARG A 90 10.90 -1.96 -0.67
CA ARG A 90 11.97 -2.81 -0.14
C ARG A 90 11.68 -3.28 1.30
N ALA A 91 11.02 -2.45 2.10
CA ALA A 91 10.58 -2.80 3.45
C ALA A 91 9.42 -3.80 3.46
N MET A 92 8.43 -3.60 2.59
CA MET A 92 7.23 -4.43 2.53
C MET A 92 7.50 -5.80 1.92
N TYR A 93 8.24 -5.86 0.80
CA TYR A 93 8.36 -7.06 -0.02
C TYR A 93 8.72 -8.34 0.76
N PRO A 94 9.74 -8.37 1.64
CA PRO A 94 10.12 -9.58 2.37
C PRO A 94 8.99 -10.13 3.25
N ALA A 95 8.23 -9.25 3.89
CA ALA A 95 7.14 -9.65 4.78
C ALA A 95 5.97 -10.30 4.04
N PHE A 96 5.86 -10.15 2.72
CA PHE A 96 4.76 -10.69 1.92
C PHE A 96 5.20 -11.73 0.87
N GLU A 97 6.41 -12.30 0.99
CA GLU A 97 6.94 -13.25 -0.02
C GLU A 97 6.06 -14.50 -0.23
N ASP A 98 5.38 -14.96 0.83
CA ASP A 98 4.51 -16.15 0.82
C ASP A 98 3.02 -15.82 0.58
N VAL A 99 2.69 -14.55 0.29
CA VAL A 99 1.30 -14.09 0.09
C VAL A 99 1.14 -13.61 -1.34
N PHE A 100 -0.02 -13.87 -1.95
CA PHE A 100 -0.32 -13.34 -3.28
C PHE A 100 -0.53 -11.83 -3.21
N VAL A 101 0.51 -11.05 -3.52
CA VAL A 101 0.42 -9.59 -3.63
C VAL A 101 0.04 -9.19 -5.05
N ARG A 102 -1.06 -8.43 -5.21
CA ARG A 102 -1.47 -7.86 -6.51
C ARG A 102 -0.49 -6.78 -6.97
N HIS A 103 -0.21 -5.84 -6.08
CA HIS A 103 0.75 -4.75 -6.22
C HIS A 103 1.06 -4.20 -4.83
N TYR A 104 2.16 -3.46 -4.70
CA TYR A 104 2.51 -2.71 -3.49
C TYR A 104 2.08 -1.26 -3.67
N ASP A 105 1.42 -0.66 -2.70
CA ASP A 105 0.99 0.73 -2.77
C ASP A 105 1.82 1.59 -1.80
N VAL A 106 2.29 2.74 -2.29
CA VAL A 106 3.01 3.73 -1.48
C VAL A 106 2.28 5.06 -1.59
N GLN A 107 1.81 5.56 -0.46
CA GLN A 107 1.00 6.78 -0.37
C GLN A 107 1.79 7.91 0.27
N PHE A 108 1.55 9.12 -0.22
CA PHE A 108 2.21 10.34 0.17
C PHE A 108 1.14 11.37 0.54
N ALA A 109 1.11 11.72 1.82
CA ALA A 109 0.22 12.73 2.37
C ALA A 109 1.01 14.04 2.59
N PHE A 110 0.48 15.16 2.11
CA PHE A 110 1.11 16.47 2.22
C PHE A 110 0.10 17.61 2.14
N GLY A 111 0.47 18.79 2.63
CA GLY A 111 -0.42 19.96 2.62
C GLY A 111 -1.50 19.90 3.69
N GLY A 112 -2.43 20.86 3.66
CA GLY A 112 -3.54 20.91 4.63
C GLY A 112 -3.24 21.67 5.94
N SER A 113 -2.13 22.43 6.00
CA SER A 113 -1.83 23.32 7.14
C SER A 113 -2.76 24.54 7.24
N GLY A 114 -3.42 24.93 6.16
CA GLY A 114 -4.38 26.04 6.14
C GLY A 114 -5.74 25.66 6.72
N LEU A 115 -6.41 26.60 7.40
CA LEU A 115 -7.75 26.41 8.00
C LEU A 115 -8.83 25.92 7.02
N PHE A 116 -8.59 26.02 5.71
CA PHE A 116 -9.50 25.62 4.64
C PHE A 116 -8.85 24.68 3.62
N ASP A 117 -7.58 24.33 3.81
CA ASP A 117 -6.85 23.49 2.86
C ASP A 117 -7.02 22.03 3.24
N ALA A 118 -7.41 21.20 2.28
CA ALA A 118 -7.47 19.76 2.48
C ALA A 118 -6.07 19.14 2.32
N GLU A 119 -5.78 18.11 3.12
CA GLU A 119 -4.63 17.25 2.90
C GLU A 119 -4.69 16.68 1.47
N SER A 120 -3.59 16.84 0.73
CA SER A 120 -3.42 16.20 -0.57
C SER A 120 -2.81 14.82 -0.39
N CYS A 121 -3.32 13.85 -1.15
CA CYS A 121 -2.83 12.48 -1.12
C CYS A 121 -2.51 12.00 -2.54
N ARG A 122 -1.30 11.50 -2.74
CA ARG A 122 -0.83 10.90 -3.99
C ARG A 122 -0.23 9.53 -3.74
N ARG A 123 -0.21 8.68 -4.76
CA ARG A 123 0.33 7.32 -4.61
C ARG A 123 1.20 6.86 -5.77
N MET A 124 2.06 5.89 -5.45
CA MET A 124 2.75 5.03 -6.40
C MET A 124 2.30 3.59 -6.20
N SER A 125 1.80 2.95 -7.26
CA SER A 125 1.48 1.52 -7.23
C SER A 125 2.53 0.74 -7.98
N VAL A 126 3.20 -0.16 -7.30
CA VAL A 126 4.35 -0.89 -7.84
C VAL A 126 3.93 -2.31 -8.16
N SER A 127 4.11 -2.71 -9.41
CA SER A 127 3.82 -4.09 -9.82
C SER A 127 4.75 -5.06 -9.09
N ARG A 128 4.30 -6.32 -8.94
CA ARG A 128 5.10 -7.36 -8.28
C ARG A 128 6.46 -7.56 -8.97
N ASP A 129 6.50 -7.50 -10.30
CA ASP A 129 7.74 -7.70 -11.07
C ASP A 129 8.78 -6.60 -10.80
N ILE A 130 8.34 -5.34 -10.63
CA ILE A 130 9.24 -4.24 -10.27
C ILE A 130 9.68 -4.39 -8.81
N ALA A 131 8.75 -4.74 -7.91
CA ALA A 131 9.03 -4.93 -6.49
C ALA A 131 10.03 -6.07 -6.23
N ASP A 132 9.95 -7.16 -7.01
CA ASP A 132 10.92 -8.25 -6.93
C ASP A 132 12.34 -7.75 -7.24
N ARG A 133 12.52 -7.01 -8.34
CA ARG A 133 13.84 -6.46 -8.73
C ARG A 133 14.43 -5.53 -7.69
N VAL A 134 13.61 -4.72 -7.02
CA VAL A 134 14.05 -3.83 -5.93
C VAL A 134 14.79 -4.60 -4.83
N VAL A 135 14.40 -5.85 -4.56
CA VAL A 135 14.97 -6.67 -3.48
C VAL A 135 15.99 -7.69 -3.98
N THR A 136 15.77 -8.28 -5.16
CA THR A 136 16.55 -9.43 -5.65
C THR A 136 17.71 -9.03 -6.56
N GLU A 137 17.63 -7.89 -7.25
CA GLU A 137 18.60 -7.52 -8.28
C GLU A 137 19.75 -6.67 -7.71
N VAL A 138 20.95 -7.25 -7.69
CA VAL A 138 22.15 -6.59 -7.17
C VAL A 138 22.49 -5.37 -8.02
N GLY A 139 22.54 -4.21 -7.37
CA GLY A 139 22.91 -2.94 -8.00
C GLY A 139 21.73 -2.17 -8.58
N TRP A 140 20.51 -2.73 -8.54
CA TRP A 140 19.29 -2.01 -8.87
C TRP A 140 19.05 -0.88 -7.84
N ARG A 141 18.93 0.36 -8.30
CA ARG A 141 18.76 1.53 -7.43
C ARG A 141 17.49 2.32 -7.77
N VAL A 142 17.25 3.39 -7.01
CA VAL A 142 16.13 4.32 -7.20
C VAL A 142 15.99 4.84 -8.64
N ALA A 143 17.10 5.06 -9.35
CA ALA A 143 17.07 5.52 -10.73
C ALA A 143 16.50 4.45 -11.68
N ASP A 144 16.88 3.19 -11.52
CA ASP A 144 16.37 2.06 -12.30
C ASP A 144 14.90 1.79 -11.97
N PHE A 145 14.54 1.87 -10.69
CA PHE A 145 13.16 1.80 -10.20
C PHE A 145 12.28 2.88 -10.83
N LYS A 146 12.72 4.14 -10.79
CA LYS A 146 12.03 5.27 -11.43
C LYS A 146 11.85 5.04 -12.92
N SER A 147 12.89 4.60 -13.62
CA SER A 147 12.81 4.31 -15.05
C SER A 147 11.78 3.21 -15.35
N ALA A 148 11.80 2.10 -14.59
CA ALA A 148 10.87 0.99 -14.79
C ALA A 148 9.41 1.36 -14.50
N MET A 149 9.18 2.14 -13.44
CA MET A 149 7.85 2.65 -13.09
C MET A 149 7.29 3.56 -14.17
N LEU A 150 8.11 4.46 -14.72
CA LEU A 150 7.69 5.38 -15.77
C LEU A 150 7.47 4.67 -17.12
N ASP A 151 8.33 3.71 -17.48
CA ASP A 151 8.19 2.93 -18.72
C ASP A 151 6.94 2.04 -18.70
N GLY A 152 6.59 1.49 -17.52
CA GLY A 152 5.42 0.64 -17.36
C GLY A 152 4.11 1.40 -17.12
N HIS A 153 4.17 2.69 -16.75
CA HIS A 153 2.97 3.49 -16.47
C HIS A 153 2.20 3.78 -17.76
N ASP A 154 0.97 3.30 -17.84
CA ASP A 154 0.15 3.33 -19.05
C ASP A 154 -0.99 4.37 -19.01
N ILE A 155 -0.89 5.36 -18.11
CA ILE A 155 -1.89 6.41 -17.84
C ILE A 155 -3.12 5.90 -17.06
N ASP A 156 -3.34 4.58 -16.96
CA ASP A 156 -4.40 4.02 -16.16
C ASP A 156 -3.98 3.96 -14.68
N ASP A 157 -4.53 4.86 -13.88
CA ASP A 157 -4.26 4.92 -12.44
C ASP A 157 -4.88 3.74 -11.67
N GLU A 158 -5.63 2.83 -12.30
CA GLU A 158 -6.19 1.62 -11.67
C GLU A 158 -5.27 0.41 -11.75
N VAL A 159 -4.33 0.38 -12.70
CA VAL A 159 -3.48 -0.79 -13.00
C VAL A 159 -2.02 -0.46 -12.72
N ALA A 160 -1.37 -1.27 -11.86
CA ALA A 160 0.06 -1.09 -11.59
C ALA A 160 0.90 -1.46 -12.83
N PRO A 161 1.98 -0.69 -13.13
CA PRO A 161 2.55 0.35 -12.29
C PRO A 161 1.94 1.76 -12.48
N VAL A 162 1.74 2.47 -11.37
CA VAL A 162 1.27 3.86 -11.34
C VAL A 162 2.37 4.73 -10.73
N ALA A 163 2.91 5.67 -11.50
CA ALA A 163 4.03 6.50 -11.06
C ALA A 163 3.61 7.72 -10.22
N TRP A 164 2.39 8.25 -10.42
CA TRP A 164 1.89 9.37 -9.61
C TRP A 164 0.36 9.52 -9.73
N GLY A 165 -0.37 8.65 -9.04
CA GLY A 165 -1.83 8.60 -9.08
C GLY A 165 -2.50 9.33 -7.93
N GLN A 166 -3.82 9.42 -7.98
CA GLN A 166 -4.64 9.74 -6.82
C GLN A 166 -4.61 8.58 -5.81
N CYS A 167 -4.64 8.90 -4.51
CA CYS A 167 -4.79 7.86 -3.49
C CYS A 167 -6.10 7.07 -3.71
N THR A 168 -6.01 5.75 -3.63
CA THR A 168 -7.18 4.88 -3.70
C THR A 168 -7.71 4.67 -2.29
N ASP A 169 -9.00 4.95 -2.11
CA ASP A 169 -9.72 4.46 -0.95
C ASP A 169 -10.15 3.01 -1.21
N TYR A 170 -9.35 2.08 -0.71
CA TYR A 170 -9.61 0.65 -0.83
C TYR A 170 -10.85 0.20 -0.04
N THR A 171 -11.39 1.03 0.85
CA THR A 171 -12.63 0.75 1.58
C THR A 171 -13.89 1.03 0.75
N GLN A 172 -13.79 1.88 -0.28
CA GLN A 172 -14.92 2.33 -1.13
C GLN A 172 -14.90 1.75 -2.56
N GLY A 173 -13.83 1.05 -2.96
CA GLY A 173 -13.77 0.38 -4.26
C GLY A 173 -14.74 -0.80 -4.37
N PRO A 174 -14.96 -1.38 -5.57
CA PRO A 174 -15.80 -2.58 -5.76
C PRO A 174 -15.29 -3.82 -4.99
N TYR A 175 -14.10 -3.72 -4.38
CA TYR A 175 -13.43 -4.73 -3.59
C TYR A 175 -13.50 -4.46 -2.07
N GLY A 176 -13.85 -3.23 -1.65
CA GLY A 176 -14.23 -2.91 -0.28
C GLY A 176 -15.60 -3.53 -0.01
N ARG A 177 -15.62 -4.63 0.73
CA ARG A 177 -16.83 -5.42 0.99
C ARG A 177 -17.98 -4.53 1.45
N GLY A 178 -19.10 -4.58 0.72
CA GLY A 178 -20.40 -4.13 1.20
C GLY A 178 -20.74 -4.80 2.53
N ALA A 179 -20.53 -4.07 3.61
CA ALA A 179 -21.09 -4.34 4.93
C ALA A 179 -22.14 -3.25 5.21
N GLY A 180 -23.42 -3.59 5.01
CA GLY A 180 -24.60 -2.79 5.39
C GLY A 180 -25.35 -2.19 4.18
N ALA A 181 -26.66 -2.32 3.99
CA ALA A 181 -27.73 -2.72 4.89
C ALA A 181 -28.81 -3.51 4.14
N GLY A 182 -29.19 -4.67 4.68
CA GLY A 182 -30.50 -5.23 4.39
C GLY A 182 -31.57 -4.32 4.99
N THR A 183 -32.29 -3.57 4.16
CA THR A 183 -33.59 -3.05 4.54
C THR A 183 -34.61 -4.16 4.29
N GLY A 184 -35.07 -4.77 5.37
CA GLY A 184 -36.21 -5.69 5.34
C GLY A 184 -37.44 -4.97 4.79
N GLY A 185 -38.05 -5.58 3.77
CA GLY A 185 -39.42 -5.32 3.37
C GLY A 185 -40.23 -6.57 3.67
N THR A 186 -40.93 -6.57 4.81
CA THR A 186 -42.06 -7.47 5.06
C THR A 186 -43.21 -7.11 4.13
N PHE A 187 -43.84 -8.14 3.57
CA PHE A 187 -45.13 -8.09 2.88
C PHE A 187 -46.25 -7.57 3.79
#